data_AF-A0A090ACT4-F1
#
_entry.id   AF-A0A090ACT4-F1
#
_cell.length_a   1.000
_cell.length_b   1.000
_cell.length_c   1.000
_cell.angle_alpha   90.00
_cell.angle_beta   90.00
_cell.angle_gamma   90.00
#
_symmetry.space_group_name_H-M   'P 1'
#
loop_
_entity.id
_entity.type
_entity.pdbx_description
1 polymer ?
#
loop_
_entity_poly.entity_id
_entity_poly.type
_entity_poly.pdbx_seq_one_letter_code
_entity_poly.pdbx_strand_id
1 'polypeptide(L)' 'MIKFYQNYRRGNTSVAVALNQAQLWLRNATNQALFAWSKQLPVGATWQRAFRHQFFYKKDPNIQPYQAPYHWAAFCAIGQ' A
#
# COMPACT_ATOMS: atom_id res chain seq x y z
N MET A 1 -3.39 -1.05 -4.61
CA MET A 1 -4.69 -0.36 -4.42
C MET A 1 -5.55 -0.83 -3.25
N ILE A 2 -5.19 -1.86 -2.49
CA ILE A 2 -5.99 -2.28 -1.31
C ILE A 2 -6.13 -1.16 -0.26
N LYS A 3 -5.06 -0.39 0.00
CA LYS A 3 -5.07 0.74 0.95
C LYS A 3 -6.10 1.83 0.59
N PHE A 4 -6.28 2.11 -0.71
CA PHE A 4 -7.31 3.06 -1.18
C PHE A 4 -8.70 2.62 -0.74
N TYR A 5 -9.08 1.36 -0.98
CA TYR A 5 -10.37 0.84 -0.53
C TYR A 5 -10.51 0.85 0.99
N GLN A 6 -9.42 0.57 1.73
CA GLN A 6 -9.44 0.69 3.19
C GLN A 6 -9.73 2.12 3.65
N ASN A 7 -9.15 3.13 3.00
CA ASN A 7 -9.40 4.54 3.29
C ASN A 7 -10.84 4.92 2.90
N TYR A 8 -11.26 4.60 1.67
CA TYR A 8 -12.56 4.95 1.13
C TYR A 8 -13.72 4.35 1.93
N ARG A 9 -13.60 3.10 2.38
CA ARG A 9 -14.63 2.41 3.18
C ARG A 9 -14.67 2.84 4.65
N ARG A 10 -13.63 3.51 5.17
CA ARG A 10 -13.52 3.85 6.60
C ARG A 10 -14.20 5.17 6.98
N GLY A 11 -14.37 6.09 6.05
CA GLY A 11 -15.10 7.33 6.30
C GLY A 11 -15.45 7.94 4.97
N ASN A 12 -16.72 8.33 4.78
CA ASN A 12 -17.32 8.97 3.59
C ASN A 12 -16.47 10.12 3.01
N THR A 13 -15.33 9.76 2.43
CA THR A 13 -14.27 10.63 1.97
C THR A 13 -14.28 10.52 0.46
N SER A 14 -14.13 11.65 -0.22
CA SER A 14 -14.13 11.64 -1.68
C SER A 14 -13.08 10.67 -2.23
N VAL A 15 -13.37 10.10 -3.40
CA VAL A 15 -12.45 9.20 -4.11
C VAL A 15 -11.06 9.82 -4.23
N ALA A 16 -10.99 11.10 -4.57
CA ALA A 16 -9.74 11.85 -4.70
C ALA A 16 -8.93 11.88 -3.39
N VAL A 17 -9.58 12.15 -2.25
CA VAL A 17 -8.87 12.22 -0.95
C VAL A 17 -8.44 10.83 -0.49
N ALA A 18 -9.29 9.81 -0.63
CA ALA A 18 -8.94 8.43 -0.28
C ALA A 18 -7.75 7.92 -1.12
N LEU A 19 -7.70 8.28 -2.41
CA LEU A 19 -6.62 7.94 -3.33
C LEU A 19 -5.32 8.66 -2.96
N ASN A 20 -5.38 9.97 -2.74
CA ASN A 20 -4.23 10.78 -2.33
C ASN A 20 -3.58 10.21 -1.06
N GLN A 21 -4.38 9.91 -0.03
CA GLN A 21 -3.88 9.32 1.21
C GLN A 21 -3.23 7.95 0.99
N ALA A 22 -3.77 7.12 0.10
CA ALA A 22 -3.19 5.82 -0.21
C ALA A 22 -1.86 5.93 -0.98
N GLN A 23 -1.75 6.90 -1.89
CA GLN A 23 -0.53 7.18 -2.64
C GLN A 23 0.58 7.72 -1.73
N LEU A 24 0.25 8.68 -0.84
CA LEU A 24 1.19 9.19 0.16
C LEU A 24 1.64 8.10 1.14
N TRP A 25 0.73 7.24 1.58
CA TRP A 25 1.07 6.08 2.40
C TRP A 25 2.06 5.17 1.68
N LEU A 26 1.79 4.81 0.42
CA LEU A 26 2.65 3.91 -0.35
C LEU A 26 4.04 4.50 -0.61
N ARG A 27 4.11 5.80 -0.93
CA ARG A 27 5.36 6.54 -1.13
C ARG A 27 6.28 6.45 0.10
N ASN A 28 5.71 6.62 1.29
CA ASN A 28 6.48 6.70 2.53
C ASN A 28 6.65 5.34 3.23
N ALA A 29 5.97 4.30 2.76
CA ALA A 29 5.99 3.00 3.41
C ALA A 29 7.33 2.30 3.23
N THR A 30 7.94 1.91 4.34
CA THR A 30 9.13 1.08 4.35
C THR A 30 8.78 -0.39 4.16
N ASN A 31 9.77 -1.22 3.79
CA ASN A 31 9.62 -2.68 3.73
C ASN A 31 9.03 -3.27 5.03
N GLN A 32 9.50 -2.82 6.19
CA GLN A 32 8.96 -3.24 7.48
C GLN A 32 7.49 -2.85 7.64
N ALA A 33 7.13 -1.61 7.30
CA ALA A 33 5.75 -1.13 7.39
C ALA A 33 4.81 -1.91 6.43
N LEU A 34 5.28 -2.19 5.22
CA LEU A 34 4.54 -2.97 4.22
C LEU A 34 4.30 -4.41 4.67
N PHE A 35 5.31 -5.06 5.25
CA PHE A 35 5.16 -6.40 5.80
C PHE A 35 4.23 -6.45 7.02
N ALA A 36 4.32 -5.45 7.92
CA ALA A 36 3.41 -5.36 9.06
C ALA A 36 1.97 -5.15 8.61
N TRP A 37 1.74 -4.28 7.62
CA TRP A 37 0.44 -4.06 7.02
C TRP A 37 -0.11 -5.31 6.31
N SER A 38 0.73 -6.05 5.58
CA SER A 38 0.28 -7.24 4.84
C SER A 38 -0.25 -8.36 5.75
N LYS A 39 0.24 -8.45 6.99
CA LYS A 39 -0.25 -9.42 7.99
C LYS A 39 -1.71 -9.19 8.38
N GLN A 40 -2.21 -7.97 8.23
CA GLN A 40 -3.59 -7.60 8.57
C GLN A 40 -4.57 -7.90 7.43
N LEU A 41 -4.07 -8.28 6.25
CA LEU A 41 -4.92 -8.56 5.10
C LEU A 41 -5.51 -9.97 5.20
N PRO A 42 -6.81 -10.15 4.90
CA PRO A 42 -7.47 -11.45 4.87
C PRO A 42 -7.11 -12.21 3.58
N VAL A 43 -5.82 -12.51 3.41
CA VAL A 43 -5.29 -13.24 2.25
C VAL A 43 -4.77 -14.60 2.66
N GLY A 44 -4.87 -15.58 1.75
CA GLY A 44 -4.42 -16.95 2.00
C GLY A 44 -2.90 -17.06 2.25
N ALA A 45 -2.49 -18.22 2.78
CA ALA A 45 -1.11 -18.49 3.19
C ALA A 45 -0.07 -18.28 2.06
N THR A 46 -0.43 -18.61 0.81
CA THR A 46 0.43 -18.39 -0.36
C THR A 46 0.79 -16.92 -0.55
N TRP A 47 -0.18 -16.02 -0.41
CA TRP A 47 0.03 -14.57 -0.53
C TRP A 47 0.80 -14.01 0.68
N GLN A 48 0.49 -14.49 1.89
CA GLN A 48 1.28 -14.15 3.10
C GLN A 48 2.77 -14.53 2.92
N ARG A 49 3.05 -15.70 2.33
CA ARG A 49 4.42 -16.13 2.01
C ARG A 49 5.06 -15.22 0.97
N ALA A 50 4.34 -14.87 -0.10
CA ALA A 50 4.84 -13.95 -1.12
C ALA A 50 5.22 -12.58 -0.53
N PHE A 51 4.38 -12.00 0.34
CA PHE A 51 4.68 -10.73 1.01
C PHE A 51 5.91 -10.82 1.92
N ARG A 52 6.08 -11.94 2.63
CA ARG A 52 7.29 -12.19 3.44
C ARG A 52 8.54 -12.19 2.56
N HIS A 53 8.51 -12.86 1.41
CA HIS A 53 9.65 -12.87 0.49
C HIS A 53 9.91 -11.48 -0.12
N GLN A 54 8.85 -10.75 -0.46
CA GLN A 54 8.96 -9.44 -1.11
C GLN A 54 9.51 -8.35 -0.18
N PHE A 55 9.03 -8.29 1.07
CA PHE A 55 9.25 -7.14 1.96
C PHE A 55 10.09 -7.45 3.21
N PHE A 56 10.34 -8.73 3.53
CA PHE A 56 11.02 -9.09 4.79
C PHE A 56 12.28 -9.94 4.57
N TYR A 57 12.21 -10.99 3.76
CA TYR A 57 13.33 -11.92 3.60
C TYR A 57 14.52 -11.27 2.89
N LYS A 58 15.62 -11.08 3.63
CA LYS A 58 16.87 -10.47 3.14
C LYS A 58 16.65 -9.07 2.52
N LYS A 59 15.66 -8.33 3.02
CA LYS A 59 15.40 -6.95 2.61
C LYS A 59 15.78 -6.00 3.74
N ASP A 60 16.33 -4.84 3.38
CA ASP A 60 16.52 -3.76 4.33
C ASP A 60 15.15 -3.25 4.79
N PRO A 61 14.85 -3.24 6.11
CA PRO A 61 13.55 -2.85 6.65
C PRO A 61 13.19 -1.38 6.39
N ASN A 62 14.17 -0.50 6.21
CA ASN A 62 13.99 0.95 6.11
C ASN A 62 13.87 1.46 4.68
N ILE A 63 14.21 0.64 3.68
CA ILE A 63 14.02 1.00 2.27
C ILE A 63 12.53 1.27 2.00
N GLN A 64 12.27 2.35 1.26
CA GLN A 64 10.95 2.72 0.74
C GLN A 64 10.85 2.26 -0.73
N PRO A 65 10.44 1.02 -1.00
CA PRO A 65 10.51 0.44 -2.35
C PRO A 65 9.61 1.15 -3.37
N TYR A 66 8.64 1.94 -2.91
CA TYR A 66 7.65 2.62 -3.73
C TYR A 66 7.72 4.14 -3.65
N GLN A 67 8.85 4.70 -3.20
CA GLN A 67 9.05 6.14 -3.07
C GLN A 67 8.92 6.87 -4.41
N ALA A 68 9.39 6.25 -5.49
CA ALA A 68 9.39 6.87 -6.80
C ALA A 68 7.96 6.95 -7.40
N PRO A 69 7.58 8.08 -8.03
CA PRO A 69 6.21 8.31 -8.50
C PRO A 69 5.68 7.27 -9.50
N TYR A 70 6.55 6.66 -10.31
CA TYR A 70 6.12 5.67 -11.32
C TYR A 70 5.38 4.46 -10.72
N HIS A 71 5.51 4.22 -9.42
CA HIS A 71 4.79 3.15 -8.72
C HIS A 71 3.31 3.46 -8.42
N TRP A 72 2.92 4.72 -8.40
CA TRP A 72 1.58 5.12 -7.91
C TRP A 72 0.94 6.31 -8.64
N ALA A 73 1.71 7.08 -9.43
CA ALA A 73 1.22 8.27 -10.12
C ALA A 73 0.29 7.94 -11.30
N ALA A 74 0.33 6.71 -11.83
CA ALA A 74 -0.58 6.27 -12.88
C ALA A 74 -2.05 6.19 -12.44
N PHE A 75 -2.30 6.20 -11.13
CA PHE A 75 -3.65 6.19 -10.59
C PHE A 75 -4.14 7.61 -10.34
N CYS A 76 -5.19 8.01 -11.04
CA CYS A 76 -5.89 9.28 -10.83
C CYS A 76 -7.39 9.04 -10.66
N ALA A 77 -8.06 9.93 -9.94
CA ALA A 77 -9.52 9.94 -9.86
C ALA A 77 -10.07 10.62 -11.13
N ILE A 78 -10.78 9.87 -11.97
CA ILE A 78 -11.53 10.41 -13.12
C ILE A 78 -13.02 10.32 -12.81
N GLY A 79 -13.70 11.46 -12.78
CA GLY A 79 -15.14 11.57 -12.47
C GLY A 79 -15.48 11.81 -11.00
N GLN A 80 -16.76 12.14 -10.77
CA GLN A 80 -17.42 12.27 -9.46
C GLN A 80 -18.60 11.30 -9.39
#